data_AF-F2IZI0-F1
#
_entry.id   AF-F2IZI0-F1
#
_cell.length_a   1.000
_cell.length_b   1.000
_cell.length_c   1.000
_cell.angle_alpha   90.00
_cell.angle_beta   90.00
_cell.angle_gamma   90.00
#
_symmetry.space_group_name_H-M   'P 1'
#
loop_
_entity.id
_entity.type
_entity.pdbx_description
1 polymer ?
#
loop_
_entity_poly.entity_id
_entity_poly.type
_entity_poly.pdbx_seq_one_letter_code
_entity_poly.pdbx_strand_id
1 'polypeptide(L)' 'MRGPKPARDLIDFHLRWPEFRPLALALLDRPDTTAVEAETLRWLIALADRVGRDDLAG' A
#
# COMPACT_ATOMS: atom_id res chain seq x y z
N MET A 1 9.29 8.94 -14.92
CA MET A 1 8.89 7.52 -14.76
C MET A 1 7.36 7.48 -14.71
N ARG A 2 6.71 6.59 -15.46
CA ARG A 2 5.26 6.36 -15.27
C ARG A 2 5.10 5.44 -14.07
N GLY A 3 4.35 5.87 -13.05
CA GLY A 3 4.05 5.02 -11.90
C GLY A 3 3.26 3.77 -12.29
N PRO A 4 3.15 2.77 -11.38
CA PRO A 4 2.38 1.58 -11.62
C PRO A 4 0.92 1.93 -11.96
N LYS A 5 0.33 1.21 -12.92
CA LYS A 5 -1.10 1.36 -13.23
C LYS A 5 -1.93 1.05 -11.98
N PRO A 6 -3.06 1.73 -11.74
CA PRO A 6 -3.96 1.42 -10.64
C PRO A 6 -4.30 -0.08 -10.62
N ALA A 7 -4.41 -0.66 -9.44
CA ALA A 7 -4.93 -2.01 -9.30
C ALA A 7 -6.41 -2.04 -9.72
N ARG A 8 -6.84 -3.13 -10.35
CA ARG A 8 -8.22 -3.26 -10.85
C ARG A 8 -9.22 -3.66 -9.76
N ASP A 9 -8.75 -4.45 -8.80
CA ASP A 9 -9.53 -4.98 -7.69
C ASP A 9 -8.60 -5.33 -6.52
N LEU A 10 -9.18 -5.87 -5.44
CA LEU A 10 -8.44 -6.22 -4.21
C LEU A 10 -7.41 -7.33 -4.44
N ILE A 11 -7.72 -8.32 -5.28
CA ILE A 11 -6.82 -9.44 -5.58
C ILE A 11 -5.64 -8.93 -6.41
N ASP A 12 -5.91 -8.14 -7.44
CA ASP A 12 -4.91 -7.48 -8.29
C ASP A 12 -4.02 -6.55 -7.45
N PHE A 13 -4.58 -5.84 -6.47
CA PHE A 13 -3.81 -5.02 -5.53
C PHE A 13 -2.90 -5.87 -4.64
N HIS A 14 -3.41 -6.94 -4.03
CA HIS A 14 -2.60 -7.82 -3.18
C HIS A 14 -1.44 -8.47 -3.95
N LEU A 15 -1.71 -9.01 -5.15
CA LEU A 15 -0.68 -9.62 -6.00
C LEU A 15 0.42 -8.62 -6.38
N ARG A 16 0.05 -7.35 -6.55
CA ARG A 16 0.96 -6.26 -6.95
C ARG A 16 1.46 -5.45 -5.77
N TRP A 17 1.09 -5.79 -4.54
CA TRP A 17 1.54 -5.07 -3.35
C TRP A 17 3.07 -4.94 -3.27
N PRO A 18 3.88 -5.96 -3.64
CA PRO A 18 5.34 -5.79 -3.71
C PRO A 18 5.81 -4.64 -4.62
N GLU A 19 5.06 -4.27 -5.65
CA GLU A 19 5.35 -3.12 -6.54
C GLU A 19 4.96 -1.79 -5.89
N PHE A 20 3.84 -1.76 -5.17
CA PHE A 20 3.30 -0.53 -4.56
C PHE A 20 3.94 -0.20 -3.20
N ARG A 21 4.37 -1.21 -2.45
CA ARG A 21 4.90 -1.07 -1.10
C ARG A 21 6.09 -0.10 -1.01
N PRO A 22 7.11 -0.15 -1.88
CA PRO A 22 8.21 0.82 -1.85
C PRO A 22 7.75 2.25 -2.08
N LEU A 23 6.75 2.46 -2.94
CA LEU A 23 6.17 3.79 -3.19
C LEU A 23 5.40 4.29 -1.97
N ALA A 24 4.63 3.43 -1.30
CA ALA A 24 3.92 3.79 -0.07
C ALA A 24 4.89 4.16 1.06
N LEU A 25 6.01 3.44 1.19
CA LEU A 25 7.07 3.80 2.14
C LEU A 25 7.74 5.13 1.77
N ALA A 26 8.03 5.36 0.49
CA ALA A 26 8.60 6.63 0.04
C ALA A 26 7.66 7.82 0.29
N LEU A 27 6.34 7.62 0.23
CA LEU A 27 5.36 8.64 0.58
C LEU A 27 5.35 8.94 2.09
N LEU A 28 5.59 7.93 2.93
CA LEU A 28 5.69 8.09 4.38
C LEU A 28 6.93 8.90 4.78
N ASP A 29 8.03 8.77 4.03
CA ASP A 29 9.31 9.44 4.31
C ASP A 29 9.40 10.87 3.76
N ARG A 30 8.33 11.40 3.15
CA ARG A 30 8.36 12.75 2.59
C ARG A 30 8.41 13.83 3.70
N PRO A 31 9.18 14.92 3.48
CA PRO A 31 9.33 15.96 4.48
C PRO A 31 8.04 16.78 4.72
N ASP A 32 7.10 16.76 3.79
CA ASP A 32 5.82 17.45 3.85
C ASP A 32 4.66 16.59 4.40
N THR A 33 4.92 15.34 4.78
CA THR A 33 3.90 14.46 5.36
C THR A 33 3.64 14.83 6.81
N THR A 34 2.38 15.14 7.12
CA THR A 34 1.93 15.44 8.48
C THR A 34 1.91 14.17 9.35
N ALA A 35 1.88 14.35 10.67
CA ALA A 35 1.80 13.22 11.61
C ALA A 35 0.56 12.33 11.38
N VAL A 36 -0.60 12.94 11.08
CA VAL A 36 -1.86 12.22 10.83
C VAL A 36 -1.81 11.44 9.51
N GLU A 37 -1.25 12.03 8.46
CA GLU A 37 -1.04 11.34 7.18
C GLU A 37 -0.06 10.18 7.32
N ALA A 38 1.04 10.39 8.06
CA ALA A 38 2.04 9.35 8.33
C ALA A 38 1.44 8.19 9.13
N GLU A 39 0.62 8.47 10.14
CA GLU A 39 -0.10 7.43 10.89
C GLU A 39 -1.11 6.68 10.00
N THR A 40 -1.87 7.40 9.19
CA THR A 40 -2.83 6.80 8.24
C THR A 40 -2.11 5.87 7.25
N LEU A 41 -1.02 6.33 6.65
CA LEU A 41 -0.21 5.52 5.73
C LEU A 41 0.39 4.29 6.42
N ARG A 42 0.87 4.42 7.67
CA ARG A 42 1.37 3.28 8.44
C ARG A 42 0.29 2.21 8.66
N TRP A 43 -0.93 2.61 8.98
CA TRP A 43 -2.04 1.67 9.12
C TRP A 43 -2.42 1.00 7.81
N LEU A 44 -2.43 1.74 6.70
CA LEU A 44 -2.71 1.16 5.37
C LEU A 44 -1.63 0.19 4.91
N ILE A 45 -0.35 0.51 5.15
CA ILE A 45 0.77 -0.39 4.87
C ILE A 45 0.66 -1.65 5.73
N ALA A 46 0.39 -1.50 7.03
CA ALA A 46 0.23 -2.63 7.94
C ALA A 46 -0.96 -3.53 7.58
N LEU A 47 -2.05 -2.94 7.10
CA LEU A 47 -3.20 -3.68 6.57
C LEU A 47 -2.77 -4.50 5.35
N ALA A 48 -2.17 -3.87 4.34
CA ALA A 48 -1.76 -4.54 3.11
C ALA A 48 -0.67 -5.61 3.34
N ASP A 49 0.25 -5.40 4.29
CA ASP A 49 1.26 -6.38 4.69
C ASP A 49 0.67 -7.63 5.37
N ARG A 50 -0.54 -7.53 5.94
CA ARG A 50 -1.19 -8.62 6.69
C ARG A 50 -2.24 -9.38 5.88
N VAL A 51 -2.77 -8.81 4.80
CA VAL A 51 -3.71 -9.52 3.91
C VAL A 51 -2.99 -10.71 3.30
N GLY A 52 -3.41 -11.92 3.65
CA GLY A 52 -2.98 -13.18 3.06
C GLY A 52 -3.93 -13.66 1.96
N ARG A 53 -3.55 -14.74 1.28
CA ARG A 53 -4.41 -15.35 0.24
C ARG A 53 -5.75 -15.82 0.80
N ASP A 54 -5.80 -16.26 2.05
CA ASP A 54 -7.01 -16.77 2.69
C ASP A 54 -8.01 -15.66 3.03
N ASP A 55 -7.55 -14.42 3.24
CA ASP A 55 -8.43 -13.26 3.46
C ASP A 55 -9.17 -12.82 2.18
N LEU A 56 -8.70 -13.27 1.01
CA LEU A 56 -9.23 -12.91 -0.30
C LEU A 56 -10.21 -13.95 -0.86
N ALA A 57 -10.30 -15.13 -0.24
CA ALA A 57 -11.10 -16.26 -0.71
C ALA A 57 -12.50 -16.34 -0.08
N GLY A 58 -12.97 -15.26 0.54
CA GLY A 58 -14.29 -15.15 1.19
C GLY A 58 -15.46 -15.49 0.29
#